data_AF-A0A520GZ22-F1
#
_entry.id   AF-A0A520GZ22-F1
#
_cell.length_a   1.000
_cell.length_b   1.000
_cell.length_c   1.000
_cell.angle_alpha   90.00
_cell.angle_beta   90.00
_cell.angle_gamma   90.00
#
_symmetry.space_group_name_H-M   'P 1'
#
loop_
_entity.id
_entity.type
_entity.pdbx_description
1 polymer ?
#
loop_
_entity_poly.entity_id
_entity_poly.type
_entity_poly.pdbx_seq_one_letter_code
_entity_poly.pdbx_strand_id
1 'polypeptide(L)'
;GWIHDLSAPDPWFILPIVMTATSLFQTWLNPTPPDPMQAKLMWIMPLAFSVMFIFFPAGLVLYWITNNVLSIAQQWFINKRLGVLGK
;
A
#
# COMPACT_ATOMS: atom_id res chain seq x y z
N GLY A 1 -17.64 6.94 -12.78
CA GLY A 1 -16.69 5.89 -12.34
C GLY A 1 -17.46 4.64 -12.00
N TRP A 2 -16.80 3.56 -11.55
CA TRP A 2 -17.44 2.28 -11.20
C TRP A 2 -17.93 2.22 -9.73
N ILE A 3 -17.36 3.06 -8.86
CA ILE A 3 -17.82 3.22 -7.48
C ILE A 3 -19.00 4.20 -7.46
N HIS A 4 -20.13 3.75 -6.93
CA HIS A 4 -21.35 4.56 -6.79
C HIS A 4 -21.77 4.77 -5.32
N ASP A 5 -21.20 3.99 -4.40
CA ASP A 5 -21.42 4.08 -2.95
C ASP A 5 -20.08 3.82 -2.23
N LEU A 6 -19.65 4.78 -1.41
CA LEU A 6 -18.39 4.68 -0.65
C LEU A 6 -18.54 3.88 0.65
N SER A 7 -19.78 3.66 1.09
CA SER A 7 -20.08 2.88 2.30
C SER A 7 -20.16 1.38 2.02
N ALA A 8 -20.35 0.99 0.76
CA ALA A 8 -20.34 -0.41 0.31
C ALA A 8 -18.94 -0.86 -0.16
N PRO A 9 -18.63 -2.17 -0.14
CA PRO A 9 -17.40 -2.71 -0.75
C PRO A 9 -17.33 -2.47 -2.26
N ASP A 10 -16.11 -2.46 -2.84
CA ASP A 10 -15.93 -2.36 -4.29
C ASP A 10 -16.38 -3.66 -4.98
N PRO A 11 -17.43 -3.63 -5.81
CA PRO A 11 -17.96 -4.84 -6.46
C PRO A 11 -17.00 -5.48 -7.46
N TRP A 12 -16.01 -4.73 -7.97
CA TRP A 12 -15.05 -5.19 -8.97
C TRP A 12 -13.65 -5.46 -8.39
N PHE A 13 -13.46 -5.27 -7.08
CA PHE A 13 -12.18 -5.45 -6.37
C PHE A 13 -11.01 -4.63 -6.94
N ILE A 14 -11.28 -3.58 -7.72
CA ILE A 14 -10.26 -2.73 -8.32
C ILE A 14 -9.49 -1.99 -7.23
N LEU A 15 -10.20 -1.40 -6.26
CA LEU A 15 -9.58 -0.65 -5.15
C LEU A 15 -8.69 -1.55 -4.27
N PRO A 16 -9.12 -2.73 -3.79
CA PRO A 16 -8.22 -3.65 -3.07
C PRO A 16 -6.96 -4.03 -3.85
N ILE A 17 -7.04 -4.27 -5.16
CA ILE A 17 -5.87 -4.59 -5.98
C ILE A 17 -4.90 -3.41 -6.03
N VAL A 18 -5.40 -2.20 -6.26
CA VAL A 18 -4.58 -0.98 -6.27
C VAL A 18 -3.97 -0.71 -4.89
N MET A 19 -4.74 -0.92 -3.82
CA MET A 19 -4.27 -0.82 -2.43
C MET A 19 -3.13 -1.81 -2.17
N THR A 20 -3.25 -3.06 -2.65
CA THR A 20 -2.21 -4.09 -2.54
C THR A 20 -0.95 -3.65 -3.26
N ALA A 21 -1.07 -3.23 -4.52
CA ALA A 21 0.07 -2.81 -5.33
C ALA A 21 0.80 -1.60 -4.72
N THR A 22 0.05 -0.59 -4.27
CA THR A 22 0.64 0.58 -3.60
C THR A 22 1.31 0.21 -2.28
N SER A 23 0.70 -0.66 -1.47
CA SER A 23 1.30 -1.10 -0.20
C SER A 23 2.60 -1.88 -0.42
N LEU A 24 2.63 -2.80 -1.40
CA LEU A 24 3.85 -3.53 -1.76
C LEU A 24 4.95 -2.60 -2.28
N PHE A 25 4.58 -1.60 -3.09
CA PHE A 25 5.54 -0.61 -3.57
C PHE A 25 6.10 0.25 -2.43
N GLN A 26 5.25 0.63 -1.47
CA GLN A 26 5.69 1.33 -0.27
C GLN A 26 6.64 0.47 0.58
N THR A 27 6.34 -0.83 0.77
CA THR A 27 7.24 -1.77 1.45
C THR A 27 8.60 -1.84 0.77
N TRP A 28 8.63 -1.86 -0.57
CA TRP A 28 9.88 -1.88 -1.34
C TRP A 28 10.72 -0.61 -1.16
N LEU A 29 10.09 0.55 -1.00
CA LEU A 29 10.79 1.83 -0.76
C LEU A 29 11.35 1.95 0.67
N ASN A 30 10.83 1.17 1.61
CA ASN A 30 11.25 1.19 3.00
C ASN A 30 12.54 0.37 3.18
N PRO A 31 13.47 0.82 4.04
CA PRO A 31 14.67 0.04 4.36
C PRO A 31 14.32 -1.32 4.95
N THR A 32 14.91 -2.38 4.42
CA THR A 32 14.73 -3.74 4.95
C THR A 32 15.33 -3.86 6.35
N PRO A 33 14.59 -4.37 7.35
CA PRO A 33 15.11 -4.62 8.69
C PRO A 33 16.27 -5.63 8.66
N PRO A 34 17.22 -5.54 9.62
CA PRO A 34 18.34 -6.46 9.70
C PRO A 34 17.91 -7.89 10.10
N ASP A 35 16.80 -8.03 10.82
CA ASP A 35 16.26 -9.33 11.22
C ASP A 35 15.47 -10.01 10.08
N PRO A 36 15.79 -11.27 9.72
CA PRO A 36 15.16 -11.95 8.59
C PRO A 36 13.69 -12.31 8.83
N MET A 37 13.24 -12.49 10.07
CA MET A 37 11.83 -12.74 10.36
C MET A 37 11.03 -11.46 10.15
N GLN A 38 11.51 -10.33 10.67
CA GLN A 38 10.87 -9.03 10.48
C GLN A 38 10.80 -8.63 9.00
N ALA A 39 11.87 -8.88 8.24
CA ALA A 39 11.89 -8.63 6.80
C ALA A 39 10.80 -9.43 6.06
N LYS A 40 10.61 -10.72 6.40
CA LYS A 40 9.53 -11.53 5.82
C LYS A 40 8.15 -10.99 6.17
N LEU A 41 7.94 -10.60 7.42
CA LEU A 41 6.67 -10.05 7.89
C LEU A 41 6.30 -8.76 7.15
N MET A 42 7.26 -7.89 6.83
CA MET A 42 6.98 -6.66 6.06
C MET A 42 6.36 -6.91 4.69
N TRP A 43 6.66 -8.05 4.05
CA TRP A 43 6.06 -8.43 2.77
C TRP A 43 4.73 -9.17 2.94
N ILE A 44 4.59 -9.96 4.00
CA ILE A 44 3.38 -10.75 4.26
C ILE A 44 2.23 -9.87 4.76
N MET A 45 2.51 -8.90 5.64
CA MET A 45 1.51 -8.03 6.25
C MET A 45 0.63 -7.29 5.23
N PRO A 46 1.17 -6.60 4.20
CA PRO A 46 0.32 -5.93 3.21
C PRO A 46 -0.55 -6.94 2.44
N LEU A 47 -0.02 -8.11 2.08
CA LEU A 47 -0.80 -9.16 1.40
C LEU A 47 -1.96 -9.69 2.26
N ALA A 48 -1.72 -9.93 3.55
CA ALA A 48 -2.75 -10.36 4.48
C ALA A 48 -3.85 -9.32 4.63
N PHE A 49 -3.46 -8.04 4.80
CA PHE A 49 -4.42 -6.94 4.88
C PHE A 49 -5.19 -6.74 3.57
N SER A 50 -4.57 -6.93 2.41
CA SER A 50 -5.24 -6.84 1.12
C SER A 50 -6.43 -7.78 0.97
N VAL A 51 -6.31 -9.03 1.44
CA VAL A 51 -7.42 -9.98 1.43
C VAL A 51 -8.53 -9.52 2.37
N MET A 52 -8.18 -8.95 3.52
CA MET A 52 -9.15 -8.37 4.45
C MET A 52 -9.88 -7.16 3.84
N PHE A 53 -9.18 -6.27 3.12
CA PHE A 53 -9.74 -5.05 2.52
C PHE A 53 -10.81 -5.28 1.44
N ILE A 54 -10.91 -6.50 0.92
CA ILE A 54 -11.99 -6.92 0.02
C ILE A 54 -13.37 -6.77 0.66
N PHE A 55 -13.45 -6.91 1.99
CA PHE A 55 -14.72 -6.85 2.73
C PHE A 55 -15.04 -5.46 3.30
N PHE A 56 -14.15 -4.49 3.12
CA PHE A 56 -14.30 -3.16 3.71
C PHE A 56 -14.96 -2.16 2.74
N PRO A 57 -15.61 -1.10 3.27
CA PRO A 57 -16.17 -0.02 2.46
C PRO A 57 -15.14 0.61 1.52
N ALA A 58 -15.54 0.85 0.27
CA ALA A 58 -14.70 1.43 -0.77
C ALA A 58 -14.08 2.78 -0.35
N GLY A 59 -14.78 3.59 0.45
CA GLY A 59 -14.28 4.84 0.99
C GLY A 59 -13.06 4.67 1.90
N LEU A 60 -13.05 3.64 2.75
CA LEU A 60 -11.89 3.33 3.59
C LEU A 60 -10.70 2.87 2.75
N VAL A 61 -10.93 2.00 1.76
CA VAL A 61 -9.87 1.51 0.87
C VAL A 61 -9.28 2.67 0.07
N LEU A 62 -10.12 3.57 -0.44
CA LEU A 62 -9.69 4.77 -1.17
C LEU A 62 -8.87 5.71 -0.28
N TYR A 63 -9.31 5.95 0.95
CA TYR A 63 -8.53 6.72 1.94
C TYR A 63 -7.13 6.12 2.11
N TRP A 64 -7.04 4.80 2.25
CA TRP A 64 -5.75 4.13 2.42
C TRP A 64 -4.85 4.29 1.18
N ILE A 65 -5.41 4.09 -0.02
CA ILE A 65 -4.68 4.28 -1.28
C ILE A 65 -4.09 5.69 -1.36
N THR A 66 -4.91 6.71 -1.06
CA THR A 66 -4.44 8.10 -1.11
C THR A 66 -3.30 8.37 -0.13
N ASN A 67 -3.39 7.84 1.10
CA ASN A 67 -2.31 7.97 2.10
C ASN A 67 -1.04 7.24 1.69
N ASN A 68 -1.15 6.02 1.14
CA ASN A 68 -0.01 5.28 0.64
C ASN A 68 0.68 6.05 -0.49
N VAL A 69 -0.07 6.57 -1.46
CA VAL A 69 0.49 7.33 -2.59
C VAL A 69 1.24 8.58 -2.11
N LEU A 70 0.68 9.32 -1.15
CA LEU A 70 1.36 10.48 -0.56
C LEU A 70 2.64 10.07 0.18
N SER A 71 2.58 9.01 0.98
CA SER A 71 3.72 8.46 1.72
C SER A 71 4.83 7.99 0.79
N ILE A 72 4.46 7.31 -0.30
CA ILE A 72 5.36 6.87 -1.37
C ILE A 72 6.05 8.07 -2.02
N ALA A 73 5.28 9.10 -2.40
CA ALA A 73 5.83 10.30 -3.03
C ALA A 73 6.82 11.01 -2.09
N GLN A 74 6.47 11.13 -0.81
CA GLN A 74 7.33 11.68 0.22
C GLN A 74 8.61 10.83 0.39
N GLN A 75 8.47 9.52 0.55
CA GLN A 75 9.60 8.61 0.76
C GLN A 75 10.53 8.61 -0.44
N TRP A 76 9.99 8.61 -1.66
CA TRP A 76 10.76 8.69 -2.88
C TRP A 76 11.55 10.00 -2.97
N PHE A 77 10.93 11.13 -2.64
CA PHE A 77 11.62 12.42 -2.59
C PHE A 77 12.77 12.42 -1.58
N ILE A 78 12.55 11.90 -0.37
CA ILE A 78 13.58 11.77 0.67
C ILE A 78 14.72 10.86 0.19
N ASN A 79 14.39 9.67 -0.33
CA ASN A 79 15.37 8.71 -0.83
C ASN A 79 16.21 9.30 -1.97
N LYS A 80 15.61 10.14 -2.83
CA LYS A 80 16.32 10.88 -3.88
C LYS A 80 17.30 11.90 -3.30
N ARG A 81 16.89 12.64 -2.26
CA ARG A 81 17.71 13.65 -1.59
C ARG A 81 18.89 13.03 -0.81
N LEU A 82 18.70 11.84 -0.26
CA LEU A 82 19.73 11.09 0.45
C LEU A 82 20.65 10.28 -0.49
N GLY A 83 20.37 10.24 -1.79
CA GLY A 83 21.20 9.51 -2.77
C GLY A 83 21.10 7.98 -2.64
N VAL A 84 20.02 7.46 -2.05
CA VAL A 84 19.84 6.01 -1.81
C VAL A 84 19.04 5.31 -2.92
N LEU A 85 18.48 6.05 -3.90
CA LEU A 85 17.67 5.52 -5.00
C LEU A 85 18.45 4.78 -6.12
N GLY A 86 19.69 4.37 -5.88
CA GLY A 86 20.55 3.82 -6.93
C GLY A 86 21.67 2.89 -6.45
N LYS A 87 21.43 2.12 -5.39
CA LYS A 87 22.28 0.99 -5.02
C LYS A 87 21.66 -0.31 -5.49
#